data_AF-A0A0G1F443-F1
#
_entry.id   AF-A0A0G1F443-F1
#
_cell.length_a   1.000
_cell.length_b   1.000
_cell.length_c   1.000
_cell.angle_alpha   90.00
_cell.angle_beta   90.00
_cell.angle_gamma   90.00
#
_symmetry.space_group_name_H-M   'P 1'
#
loop_
_entity.id
_entity.type
_entity.pdbx_description
1 polymer ?
#
loop_
_entity_poly.entity_id
_entity_poly.type
_entity_poly.pdbx_seq_one_letter_code
_entity_poly.pdbx_strand_id
1 'polypeptide(L)'
;MITFHGQPHKQLIECRGMAKKDLAGTCTGTAKLNYVFEDQCLNFLNYKGACQQFCLESTRLKDENGNYLTSTNLQISNFAVILSGATQPPSDYLQPRVTISLNIVGQEQTSIKIQTTVSQRNLDIRQ
;
A
#
# COMPACT_ATOMS: atom_id res chain seq x y z
N MET A 1 11.21 15.14 -18.97
CA MET A 1 10.08 14.19 -19.10
C MET A 1 10.39 13.00 -18.21
N ILE A 2 9.70 12.87 -17.07
CA ILE A 2 9.96 11.82 -16.08
C ILE A 2 9.24 10.55 -16.55
N THR A 3 9.99 9.59 -17.09
CA THR A 3 9.45 8.30 -17.51
C THR A 3 9.52 7.32 -16.34
N PHE A 4 8.37 7.06 -15.73
CA PHE A 4 8.21 5.99 -14.74
C PHE A 4 8.03 4.66 -15.49
N HIS A 5 9.04 3.78 -15.45
CA HIS A 5 8.91 2.42 -15.95
C HIS A 5 8.02 1.63 -14.99
N GLY A 6 6.77 1.40 -15.40
CA GLY A 6 5.68 0.97 -14.51
C GLY A 6 5.19 2.16 -13.70
N GLN A 7 3.96 2.62 -13.93
CA GLN A 7 3.44 3.82 -13.24
C GLN A 7 3.15 3.49 -11.75
N PRO A 8 3.94 3.95 -10.77
CA PRO A 8 3.68 3.67 -9.35
C PRO A 8 2.34 4.28 -8.91
N HIS A 9 1.95 5.41 -9.51
CA HIS A 9 0.63 6.02 -9.30
C HIS A 9 -0.51 5.10 -9.76
N LYS A 10 -0.31 4.29 -10.80
CA LYS A 10 -1.32 3.33 -11.28
C LYS A 10 -1.45 2.16 -10.30
N GLN A 11 -0.33 1.65 -9.79
CA GLN A 11 -0.33 0.52 -8.85
C GLN A 11 -0.84 0.91 -7.44
N LEU A 12 -0.55 2.14 -7.00
CA LEU A 12 -1.12 2.72 -5.78
C LEU A 12 -2.62 3.01 -5.91
N ILE A 13 -3.08 3.49 -7.08
CA ILE A 13 -4.51 3.67 -7.36
C ILE A 13 -5.24 2.32 -7.47
N GLU A 14 -4.57 1.28 -7.99
CA GLU A 14 -5.14 -0.06 -8.09
C GLU A 14 -5.37 -0.70 -6.71
N CYS A 15 -4.73 -0.25 -5.63
CA CYS A 15 -5.08 -0.67 -4.26
C CYS A 15 -6.58 -0.48 -3.94
N ARG A 16 -7.27 0.43 -4.62
CA ARG A 16 -8.70 0.76 -4.44
C ARG A 16 -9.68 -0.32 -4.87
N GLY A 17 -9.30 -1.14 -5.85
CA GLY A 17 -10.12 -2.27 -6.30
C GLY A 17 -9.56 -3.62 -5.90
N MET A 18 -8.33 -3.65 -5.37
CA MET A 18 -7.58 -4.90 -5.29
C MET A 18 -7.48 -5.49 -3.90
N ALA A 19 -7.53 -4.77 -2.79
CA ALA A 19 -7.32 -5.42 -1.49
C ALA A 19 -8.59 -6.15 -1.00
N LYS A 20 -8.42 -7.41 -0.60
CA LYS A 20 -9.41 -8.29 0.02
C LYS A 20 -9.10 -8.44 1.51
N LYS A 21 -10.13 -8.69 2.32
CA LYS A 21 -9.95 -9.04 3.74
C LYS A 21 -9.27 -10.41 3.86
N ASP A 22 -8.17 -10.45 4.60
CA ASP A 22 -7.41 -11.66 4.87
C ASP A 22 -8.02 -12.39 6.06
N LEU A 23 -8.92 -13.33 5.80
CA LEU A 23 -9.67 -14.00 6.86
C LEU A 23 -8.82 -14.95 7.71
N ALA A 24 -7.74 -15.49 7.16
CA ALA A 24 -6.87 -16.44 7.84
C ALA A 24 -5.64 -15.77 8.47
N GLY A 25 -5.30 -14.54 8.05
CA GLY A 25 -4.08 -13.85 8.48
C GLY A 25 -2.82 -14.35 7.77
N THR A 26 -2.97 -15.14 6.70
CA THR A 26 -1.85 -15.76 5.98
C THR A 26 -0.99 -14.72 5.24
N CYS A 27 -1.53 -13.53 5.00
CA CYS A 27 -0.87 -12.47 4.25
C CYS A 27 -0.50 -11.27 5.12
N THR A 28 -1.42 -10.92 6.03
CA THR A 28 -1.31 -9.75 6.91
C THR A 28 -0.76 -10.11 8.29
N GLY A 29 -0.45 -11.39 8.54
CA GLY A 29 0.00 -11.92 9.83
C GLY A 29 -1.10 -12.01 10.89
N THR A 30 -2.23 -11.32 10.69
CA THR A 30 -3.36 -11.29 11.62
C THR A 30 -4.67 -11.51 10.88
N ALA A 31 -5.48 -12.45 11.37
CA ALA A 31 -6.77 -12.74 10.79
C ALA A 31 -7.71 -11.51 10.79
N LYS A 32 -8.51 -11.40 9.73
CA LYS A 32 -9.52 -10.36 9.50
C LYS A 32 -8.97 -8.95 9.33
N LEU A 33 -7.71 -8.78 8.95
CA LEU A 33 -7.18 -7.48 8.51
C LEU A 33 -7.29 -7.31 7.00
N ASN A 34 -7.36 -6.05 6.56
CA ASN A 34 -7.31 -5.69 5.14
C ASN A 34 -5.90 -5.32 4.67
N TYR A 35 -5.14 -4.66 5.55
CA TYR A 35 -3.80 -4.17 5.30
C TYR A 35 -3.02 -4.27 6.61
N VAL A 36 -1.71 -4.42 6.49
CA VAL A 36 -0.77 -4.21 7.60
C VAL A 36 0.39 -3.38 7.08
N PHE A 37 0.88 -2.46 7.91
CA PHE A 37 2.05 -1.65 7.59
C PHE A 37 3.06 -1.76 8.73
N GLU A 38 4.11 -2.53 8.50
CA GLU A 38 5.15 -2.86 9.47
C GLU A 38 6.50 -2.84 8.74
N ASP A 39 7.57 -2.43 9.43
CA ASP A 39 8.93 -2.41 8.88
C ASP A 39 9.07 -1.72 7.50
N GLN A 40 8.34 -0.62 7.30
CA GLN A 40 8.28 0.11 6.03
C GLN A 40 7.74 -0.71 4.85
N CYS A 41 6.96 -1.75 5.14
CA CYS A 41 6.31 -2.63 4.19
C CYS A 41 4.79 -2.58 4.34
N LEU A 42 4.09 -2.21 3.28
CA LEU A 42 2.65 -2.34 3.19
C LEU A 42 2.30 -3.70 2.60
N ASN A 43 1.66 -4.56 3.39
CA ASN A 43 1.19 -5.88 2.95
C ASN A 43 -0.33 -5.91 2.89
N PHE A 44 -0.85 -6.60 1.88
CA PHE A 44 -2.29 -6.88 1.77
C PHE A 44 -2.55 -8.08 0.88
N LEU A 45 -3.66 -8.76 1.17
CA LEU A 45 -4.20 -9.79 0.28
C LEU A 45 -4.96 -9.11 -0.85
N ASN A 46 -4.70 -9.47 -2.10
CA ASN A 46 -5.44 -8.90 -3.22
C ASN A 46 -6.72 -9.69 -3.60
N TYR A 47 -7.50 -9.20 -4.55
CA TYR A 47 -8.80 -9.72 -4.96
C TYR A 47 -8.68 -11.07 -5.67
N LYS A 48 -7.48 -11.37 -6.21
CA LYS A 48 -7.13 -12.67 -6.77
C LYS A 48 -6.66 -13.66 -5.71
N GLY A 49 -6.60 -13.26 -4.43
CA GLY A 49 -6.10 -14.08 -3.34
C GLY A 49 -4.58 -14.19 -3.28
N ALA A 50 -3.84 -13.31 -3.95
CA ALA A 50 -2.38 -13.26 -3.88
C ALA A 50 -1.92 -12.19 -2.89
N CYS A 51 -0.84 -12.47 -2.18
CA CYS A 51 -0.18 -11.48 -1.33
C CYS A 51 0.58 -10.47 -2.17
N GLN A 52 0.33 -9.19 -1.90
CA GLN A 52 1.09 -8.11 -2.48
C GLN A 52 1.76 -7.31 -1.38
N GLN A 53 2.98 -6.86 -1.68
CA GLN A 53 3.80 -6.12 -0.75
C GLN A 53 4.45 -4.93 -1.44
N PHE A 54 4.51 -3.80 -0.74
CA PHE A 54 5.31 -2.65 -1.13
C PHE A 54 6.22 -2.26 0.02
N CYS A 55 7.52 -2.53 -0.12
CA CYS A 55 8.53 -2.21 0.89
C CYS A 55 9.41 -1.07 0.45
N LEU A 56 9.67 -0.11 1.33
CA LEU A 56 10.75 0.85 1.14
C LEU A 56 12.06 0.20 1.59
N GLU A 57 12.97 0.00 0.66
CA GLU A 57 14.33 -0.43 0.93
C GLU A 57 15.32 0.66 0.55
N SER A 58 16.13 1.08 1.52
CA SER A 58 17.00 2.25 1.41
C SER A 58 16.21 3.50 1.04
N THR A 59 16.09 3.81 -0.26
CA THR A 59 15.38 4.98 -0.78
C THR A 59 14.44 4.62 -1.94
N ARG A 60 14.12 3.34 -2.15
CA ARG A 60 13.33 2.89 -3.30
C ARG A 60 12.27 1.87 -2.88
N LEU A 61 11.11 1.92 -3.53
CA LEU A 61 10.06 0.91 -3.31
C LEU A 61 10.38 -0.35 -4.11
N LYS A 62 10.15 -1.51 -3.51
CA LYS A 62 10.18 -2.82 -4.16
C LYS A 62 8.88 -3.60 -3.91
N ASP A 63 8.57 -4.52 -4.83
CA ASP A 63 7.46 -5.46 -4.69
C ASP A 63 7.86 -6.73 -3.90
N GLU A 64 6.92 -7.67 -3.70
CA GLU A 64 7.16 -8.96 -3.04
C GLU A 64 8.21 -9.84 -3.74
N ASN A 65 8.48 -9.59 -5.03
CA ASN A 65 9.46 -10.33 -5.83
C ASN A 65 10.84 -9.64 -5.82
N GLY A 66 10.99 -8.52 -5.11
CA GLY A 66 12.22 -7.73 -5.07
C GLY A 66 12.42 -6.81 -6.27
N ASN A 67 11.42 -6.64 -7.15
CA ASN A 67 11.52 -5.72 -8.27
C ASN A 67 11.32 -4.28 -7.78
N TYR A 68 12.25 -3.40 -8.12
CA TYR A 68 12.12 -1.98 -7.79
C TYR A 68 11.02 -1.31 -8.63
N LEU A 69 10.08 -0.67 -7.94
CA LEU A 69 8.94 0.06 -8.52
C LEU A 69 9.25 1.54 -8.77
N THR A 70 10.38 2.04 -8.25
CA THR A 70 10.86 3.40 -8.50
C THR A 70 12.18 3.40 -9.26
N SER A 71 12.35 4.37 -10.15
CA SER A 71 13.61 4.62 -10.86
C SER A 71 14.76 4.87 -9.88
N THR A 72 15.99 4.54 -10.26
CA THR A 72 17.22 4.82 -9.49
C THR A 72 17.46 6.31 -9.28
N ASN A 73 16.90 7.16 -10.15
CA ASN A 73 17.05 8.61 -10.10
C ASN A 73 16.01 9.28 -9.18
N LEU A 74 15.13 8.49 -8.57
CA LEU A 74 14.12 8.95 -7.61
C LEU A 74 14.41 8.35 -6.25
N GLN A 75 14.56 9.21 -5.25
CA GLN A 75 14.75 8.80 -3.87
C GLN A 75 13.50 9.09 -3.06
N ILE A 76 12.93 8.06 -2.44
CA ILE A 76 11.85 8.23 -1.49
C ILE A 76 12.45 8.65 -0.16
N SER A 77 12.19 9.90 0.22
CA SER A 77 12.62 10.46 1.51
C SER A 77 11.63 10.18 2.63
N ASN A 78 10.37 9.85 2.30
CA ASN A 78 9.37 9.44 3.27
C ASN A 78 8.36 8.50 2.63
N PHE A 79 8.07 7.39 3.31
CA PHE A 79 6.95 6.50 3.04
C PHE A 79 6.16 6.33 4.33
N ALA A 80 4.93 6.83 4.34
CA ALA A 80 4.04 6.73 5.49
C ALA A 80 2.70 6.16 5.05
N VAL A 81 2.16 5.27 5.88
CA VAL A 81 0.84 4.67 5.66
C VAL A 81 0.01 4.87 6.90
N ILE A 82 -1.21 5.37 6.71
CA ILE A 82 -2.21 5.55 7.75
C ILE A 82 -3.37 4.60 7.44
N LEU A 83 -3.61 3.65 8.34
CA LEU A 83 -4.73 2.70 8.25
C LEU A 83 -5.87 3.15 9.16
N SER A 84 -7.10 3.02 8.67
CA SER A 84 -8.33 3.29 9.43
C SER A 84 -9.40 2.28 9.05
N GLY A 85 -10.19 1.80 10.03
CA GLY A 85 -11.21 0.78 9.81
C GLY A 85 -10.67 -0.54 9.24
N ALA A 86 -9.41 -0.87 9.56
CA ALA A 86 -8.77 -2.08 9.06
C ALA A 86 -9.30 -3.35 9.74
N THR A 87 -9.97 -3.23 10.89
CA THR A 87 -10.53 -4.36 11.63
C THR A 87 -12.01 -4.56 11.27
N GLN A 88 -12.78 -5.25 12.10
CA GLN A 88 -14.20 -5.55 11.87
C GLN A 88 -14.98 -5.51 13.18
N PRO A 89 -16.32 -5.45 13.11
CA PRO A 89 -17.16 -5.61 14.28
C PRO A 89 -16.85 -6.95 14.99
N PRO A 90 -16.82 -6.98 16.33
CA PRO A 90 -17.19 -5.89 17.25
C PRO A 90 -16.07 -4.86 17.52
N SER A 91 -14.87 -5.04 16.96
CA SER A 91 -13.71 -4.20 17.26
C SER A 91 -13.76 -2.81 16.62
N ASP A 92 -14.26 -2.69 15.38
CA ASP A 92 -14.59 -1.40 14.76
C ASP A 92 -15.72 -1.53 13.72
N TYR A 93 -16.48 -0.45 13.50
CA TYR A 93 -17.56 -0.37 12.50
C TYR A 93 -17.20 0.59 11.35
N LEU A 94 -15.92 0.87 11.16
CA LEU A 94 -15.44 1.87 10.22
C LEU A 94 -15.20 1.23 8.86
N GLN A 95 -15.46 1.98 7.79
CA GLN A 95 -15.09 1.55 6.45
C GLN A 95 -13.54 1.52 6.35
N PRO A 96 -12.95 0.41 5.86
CA PRO A 96 -11.50 0.32 5.67
C PRO A 96 -10.98 1.39 4.70
N ARG A 97 -9.97 2.14 5.18
CA ARG A 97 -9.26 3.19 4.44
C ARG A 97 -7.77 3.04 4.67
N VAL A 98 -7.01 3.17 3.59
CA VAL A 98 -5.55 3.28 3.62
C VAL A 98 -5.15 4.60 2.97
N THR A 99 -4.40 5.43 3.70
CA THR A 99 -3.79 6.64 3.15
C THR A 99 -2.30 6.40 3.02
N ILE A 100 -1.79 6.52 1.81
CA ILE A 100 -0.37 6.36 1.49
C ILE A 100 0.19 7.74 1.18
N SER A 101 1.26 8.10 1.87
CA SER A 101 1.98 9.36 1.68
C SER A 101 3.43 9.07 1.30
N LEU A 102 3.85 9.62 0.17
CA LEU A 102 5.18 9.49 -0.41
C LEU A 102 5.79 10.86 -0.63
N ASN A 103 6.98 11.08 -0.08
CA ASN A 103 7.84 12.20 -0.48
C ASN A 103 8.98 11.63 -1.34
N ILE A 104 9.11 12.17 -2.54
CA ILE A 104 10.07 11.72 -3.55
C ILE A 104 10.96 12.91 -3.91
N VAL A 105 12.26 12.70 -3.92
CA VAL A 105 13.28 13.68 -4.30
C VAL A 105 13.96 13.20 -5.57
N GLY A 106 13.99 14.04 -6.60
CA GLY A 106 14.73 13.82 -7.84
C GLY A 106 16.15 14.39 -7.80
N GLN A 107 16.92 14.13 -8.86
CA GLN A 107 18.33 14.54 -8.97
C GLN A 107 18.56 16.06 -8.88
N GLU A 108 17.62 16.88 -9.38
CA GLU A 108 17.71 18.36 -9.32
C GLU A 108 17.11 18.95 -8.03
N GLN A 109 17.10 18.19 -6.94
CA GLN A 109 16.43 18.55 -5.67
C GLN A 109 14.93 18.87 -5.82
N THR A 110 14.33 18.51 -6.96
CA THR A 110 12.90 18.66 -7.17
C THR A 110 12.18 17.65 -6.28
N SER A 111 11.31 18.16 -5.39
CA SER A 111 10.52 17.31 -4.49
C SER A 111 9.10 17.15 -5.01
N ILE A 112 8.62 15.91 -5.05
CA ILE A 112 7.24 15.54 -5.33
C ILE A 112 6.65 14.95 -4.06
N LYS A 113 5.50 15.46 -3.61
CA LYS A 113 4.73 14.89 -2.51
C LYS A 113 3.44 14.30 -3.06
N ILE A 114 3.22 13.02 -2.85
CA ILE A 114 2.03 12.30 -3.27
C ILE A 114 1.33 11.81 -2.02
N GLN A 115 0.05 12.13 -1.87
CA GLN A 115 -0.81 11.48 -0.91
C GLN A 115 -1.99 10.88 -1.65
N THR A 116 -2.28 9.61 -1.40
CA THR A 116 -3.40 8.91 -2.00
C THR A 116 -4.14 8.16 -0.92
N THR A 117 -5.42 8.49 -0.75
CA THR A 117 -6.32 7.75 0.14
C THR A 117 -7.20 6.84 -0.67
N VAL A 118 -7.19 5.57 -0.27
CA VAL A 118 -7.94 4.50 -0.87
C VAL A 118 -8.95 3.99 0.15
N SER A 119 -10.23 4.12 -0.15
CA SER A 119 -11.31 3.47 0.59
C SER A 119 -11.75 2.19 -0.12
N GLN A 120 -11.93 1.12 0.65
CA GLN A 120 -12.54 -0.10 0.13
C GLN A 120 -14.05 0.07 0.08
N ARG A 121 -14.65 -0.14 -1.10
CA ARG A 121 -16.11 0.03 -1.30
C ARG A 121 -16.93 -1.15 -0.80
N ASN A 122 -16.35 -2.34 -0.72
CA ASN A 122 -17.01 -3.55 -0.23
C ASN A 122 -15.96 -4.39 0.50
N LEU A 123 -16.26 -4.80 1.74
CA LEU A 123 -15.80 -6.04 2.43
C LEU A 123 -16.01 -5.95 3.95
N ASP A 124 -17.15 -5.43 4.38
CA ASP A 124 -17.67 -5.89 5.66
C ASP A 124 -18.44 -7.17 5.38
N ILE A 125 -17.78 -8.31 5.57
CA ILE A 125 -18.42 -9.62 5.40
C ILE A 125 -19.37 -9.77 6.59
N ARG A 126 -20.66 -9.57 6.36
CA ARG A 126 -21.68 -9.99 7.33
C ARG A 126 -21.58 -11.52 7.43
N GLN A 127 -21.22 -12.03 8.60
CA GLN A 127 -21.47 -13.44 8.92
C GLN A 127 -22.97 -13.67 9.03
#